data_AF-A0A8R7UNR8-F1
#
_entry.id   AF-A0A8R7UNR8-F1
#
_cell.length_a   1.000
_cell.length_b   1.000
_cell.length_c   1.000
_cell.angle_alpha   90.00
_cell.angle_beta   90.00
_cell.angle_gamma   90.00
#
_symmetry.space_group_name_H-M   'P 1'
#
loop_
_entity.id
_entity.type
_entity.pdbx_description
1 polymer ?
#
loop_
_entity_poly.entity_id
_entity_poly.type
_entity_poly.pdbx_seq_one_letter_code
_entity_poly.pdbx_strand_id
1 'polypeptide(L)'
;MTTTVLPDDLVVEILSRLPLKSFCHFRCVSKSWLAFSSDPHYRWKLPRTPIGLLYQKGEHGTPILLAGLPSNDRDINTTLSFVSCCGHPLELKDCSNGLLLCYHCDTHYK
;
A
#
# COMPACT_ATOMS: atom_id res chain seq x y z
N MET A 1 -11.19 41.72 12.28
CA MET A 1 -10.82 40.45 12.94
C MET A 1 -9.87 39.72 12.01
N THR A 2 -8.61 39.58 12.38
CA THR A 2 -7.61 38.87 11.55
C THR A 2 -7.73 37.38 11.81
N THR A 3 -8.25 36.63 10.84
CA THR A 3 -8.26 35.17 10.89
C THR A 3 -6.82 34.69 10.74
N THR A 4 -6.24 34.12 11.79
CA THR A 4 -4.91 33.50 11.74
C THR A 4 -5.01 32.19 10.96
N VAL A 5 -4.57 32.20 9.71
CA VAL A 5 -4.52 30.99 8.87
C VAL A 5 -3.23 30.25 9.19
N LEU A 6 -3.35 28.95 9.49
CA LEU A 6 -2.20 28.09 9.69
C LEU A 6 -1.55 27.82 8.32
N PRO A 7 -0.22 27.99 8.16
CA PRO A 7 0.48 27.63 6.93
C PRO A 7 0.28 26.17 6.53
N ASP A 8 0.16 25.92 5.23
CA ASP A 8 -0.07 24.58 4.67
C ASP A 8 0.98 23.55 5.11
N ASP A 9 2.25 23.95 5.19
CA ASP A 9 3.34 23.09 5.67
C ASP A 9 3.09 22.56 7.09
N LEU A 10 2.58 23.42 7.98
CA LEU A 10 2.27 23.03 9.36
C LEU A 10 1.03 22.14 9.42
N VAL A 11 0.03 22.39 8.58
CA VAL A 11 -1.14 21.49 8.44
C VAL A 11 -0.68 20.10 8.02
N VAL A 12 0.20 20.00 7.03
CA VAL A 12 0.74 18.73 6.53
C VAL A 12 1.59 18.03 7.59
N GLU A 13 2.36 18.78 8.39
CA GLU A 13 3.12 18.21 9.50
C GLU A 13 2.22 17.64 10.61
N ILE A 14 1.08 18.28 10.89
CA ILE A 14 0.09 17.72 11.83
C ILE A 14 -0.51 16.44 11.23
N LEU A 15 -0.88 16.48 9.96
CA LEU A 15 -1.49 15.35 9.25
C LEU A 15 -0.56 14.13 9.14
N SER A 16 0.75 14.35 8.98
CA SER A 16 1.74 13.29 8.84
C SER A 16 1.88 12.42 10.11
N ARG A 17 1.55 12.99 11.27
CA ARG A 17 1.66 12.32 12.58
C ARG A 17 0.43 11.48 12.93
N LEU A 18 -0.61 11.51 12.10
CA LEU A 18 -1.85 10.80 12.36
C LEU A 18 -1.75 9.32 11.98
N PRO A 19 -2.41 8.42 12.73
CA PRO A 19 -2.68 7.07 12.25
C PRO A 19 -3.41 7.10 10.91
N LEU A 20 -3.05 6.17 10.01
CA LEU A 20 -3.62 6.08 8.66
C LEU A 20 -5.15 6.10 8.66
N LYS A 21 -5.79 5.39 9.60
CA LYS A 21 -7.26 5.32 9.70
C LYS A 21 -7.88 6.71 9.94
N SER A 22 -7.32 7.48 10.86
CA SER A 22 -7.79 8.85 11.15
C SER A 22 -7.55 9.79 9.97
N PHE A 23 -6.37 9.69 9.36
CA PHE A 23 -6.03 10.46 8.16
C PHE A 23 -7.02 10.22 7.01
N CYS A 24 -7.42 8.97 6.78
CA CYS A 24 -8.41 8.63 5.76
C CYS A 24 -9.76 9.35 5.97
N HIS A 25 -10.24 9.47 7.21
CA HIS A 25 -11.50 10.18 7.49
C HIS A 25 -11.39 11.68 7.23
N PHE A 26 -10.22 12.28 7.45
CA PHE A 26 -10.02 13.71 7.27
C PHE A 26 -10.04 14.16 5.81
N ARG A 27 -9.80 13.26 4.87
CA ARG A 27 -10.00 13.51 3.42
C ARG A 27 -11.44 13.90 3.09
N CYS A 28 -12.42 13.49 3.91
CA CYS A 28 -13.83 13.80 3.72
C CYS A 28 -14.29 15.09 4.41
N VAL A 29 -13.42 15.73 5.22
CA VAL A 29 -13.80 16.90 6.04
C VAL A 29 -13.84 18.17 5.20
N SER A 30 -12.92 18.35 4.25
CA SER A 30 -12.92 19.50 3.35
C SER A 30 -12.14 19.23 2.05
N LYS A 31 -12.39 20.05 1.03
CA LYS A 31 -11.68 20.00 -0.25
C LYS A 31 -10.18 20.27 -0.10
N SER A 32 -9.79 21.18 0.79
CA SER A 32 -8.37 21.51 1.03
C SER A 32 -7.62 20.31 1.62
N TRP A 33 -8.22 19.60 2.57
CA TRP A 33 -7.61 18.41 3.17
C TRP A 33 -7.49 17.26 2.18
N LEU A 34 -8.50 17.08 1.31
CA LEU A 34 -8.40 16.15 0.19
C LEU A 34 -7.27 16.54 -0.77
N ALA A 35 -7.11 17.83 -1.07
CA ALA A 35 -6.07 18.33 -1.98
C ALA A 35 -4.67 18.01 -1.46
N PHE A 36 -4.36 18.23 -0.17
CA PHE A 36 -3.07 17.86 0.42
C PHE A 36 -2.73 16.38 0.26
N SER A 37 -3.74 15.49 0.38
CA SER A 37 -3.52 14.05 0.22
C SER A 37 -3.17 13.62 -1.21
N SER A 38 -3.59 14.43 -2.20
CA SER A 38 -3.37 14.16 -3.63
C SER A 38 -2.18 14.93 -4.20
N ASP A 39 -1.72 15.98 -3.52
CA ASP A 39 -0.59 16.81 -3.93
C ASP A 39 0.73 16.01 -3.90
N PRO A 40 1.44 15.85 -5.04
CA PRO A 40 2.73 15.18 -5.09
C PRO A 40 3.78 15.75 -4.11
N HIS A 41 3.74 17.06 -3.85
CA HIS A 41 4.68 17.74 -2.96
C HIS A 41 4.54 17.30 -1.50
N TYR A 42 3.32 17.01 -1.04
CA TYR A 42 3.04 16.63 0.35
C TYR A 42 2.82 15.12 0.54
N ARG A 43 2.41 14.40 -0.51
CA ARG A 43 2.03 12.98 -0.47
C ARG A 43 3.11 12.03 0.04
N TRP A 44 4.38 12.40 0.01
CA TRP A 44 5.47 11.57 0.55
C TRP A 44 5.61 11.67 2.08
N LYS A 45 5.13 12.76 2.69
CA LYS A 45 5.11 12.95 4.15
C LYS A 45 3.86 12.37 4.80
N LEU A 46 2.80 12.15 4.03
CA LEU A 46 1.49 11.78 4.55
C LEU A 46 1.29 10.25 4.61
N PRO A 47 0.46 9.74 5.55
CA PRO A 47 0.11 8.32 5.60
C PRO A 47 -0.50 7.85 4.29
N ARG A 48 0.06 6.78 3.72
CA ARG A 48 -0.40 6.22 2.44
C ARG A 48 -1.36 5.08 2.66
N THR A 49 -2.49 5.11 1.95
CA THR A 49 -3.36 3.96 1.83
C THR A 49 -2.63 2.83 1.10
N PRO A 50 -2.67 1.59 1.62
CA PRO A 50 -2.10 0.45 0.92
C PRO A 50 -2.76 0.29 -0.45
N ILE A 51 -1.97 -0.13 -1.43
CA ILE A 51 -2.41 -0.29 -2.82
C ILE A 51 -3.24 -1.57 -3.00
N GLY A 52 -3.04 -2.55 -2.11
CA GLY A 52 -3.76 -3.81 -2.13
C GLY A 52 -3.25 -4.77 -1.06
N LEU A 53 -3.75 -6.00 -1.10
CA LEU A 53 -3.36 -7.10 -0.24
C LEU A 53 -2.67 -8.17 -1.07
N LEU A 54 -1.55 -8.68 -0.58
CA LEU A 54 -0.91 -9.85 -1.17
C LEU A 54 -1.51 -11.11 -0.54
N TYR A 55 -1.89 -12.05 -1.37
CA TYR A 55 -2.41 -13.34 -0.92
C TYR A 55 -1.92 -14.46 -1.85
N GLN A 56 -1.87 -15.66 -1.30
CA GLN A 56 -1.60 -16.87 -2.05
C GLN A 56 -2.72 -17.87 -1.77
N LYS A 57 -3.17 -18.57 -2.80
CA LYS A 57 -4.17 -19.63 -2.65
C LYS A 57 -3.46 -20.85 -2.04
N GLY A 58 -4.11 -21.59 -1.13
CA GLY A 58 -3.51 -22.76 -0.47
C GLY A 58 -3.23 -23.97 -1.38
N GLU A 59 -3.28 -23.80 -2.69
CA GLU A 59 -2.98 -24.85 -3.68
C GLU A 59 -1.49 -24.80 -4.06
N HIS A 60 -0.87 -25.96 -4.18
CA HIS A 60 0.53 -26.08 -4.60
C HIS A 60 0.74 -25.43 -5.98
N GLY A 61 1.80 -24.62 -6.10
CA GLY A 61 2.15 -24.00 -7.39
C GLY A 61 1.38 -22.74 -7.74
N THR A 62 0.50 -22.23 -6.87
CA THR A 62 -0.22 -20.99 -7.20
C THR A 62 0.65 -19.75 -7.02
N PRO A 63 0.53 -18.76 -7.92
CA PRO A 63 1.28 -17.51 -7.82
C PRO A 63 0.79 -16.69 -6.61
N ILE A 64 1.69 -15.84 -6.09
CA ILE A 64 1.29 -14.78 -5.15
C ILE A 64 0.57 -13.70 -5.97
N LEU A 65 -0.64 -13.35 -5.53
CA LEU A 65 -1.52 -12.39 -6.17
C LEU A 65 -1.67 -11.12 -5.33
N LEU A 66 -1.76 -9.97 -5.99
CA LEU A 66 -2.13 -8.69 -5.40
C LEU A 66 -3.62 -8.45 -5.63
N ALA A 67 -4.43 -8.57 -4.59
CA ALA A 67 -5.78 -8.03 -4.57
C ALA A 67 -5.69 -6.51 -4.44
N GLY A 68 -5.79 -5.79 -5.56
CA GLY A 68 -5.84 -4.33 -5.56
C GLY A 68 -7.04 -3.81 -4.77
N LEU A 69 -6.82 -2.79 -3.94
CA LEU A 69 -7.93 -1.99 -3.40
C LEU A 69 -8.48 -1.15 -4.57
N PRO A 70 -9.80 -0.95 -4.72
CA PRO A 70 -10.35 -0.07 -5.75
C PRO A 70 -9.83 1.35 -5.54
N SER A 71 -8.73 1.66 -6.21
CA SER A 71 -8.08 2.95 -6.23
C SER A 71 -8.20 3.44 -7.65
N ASN A 72 -8.82 4.60 -7.83
CA ASN A 72 -8.96 5.24 -9.13
C ASN A 72 -7.63 5.18 -9.89
N ASP A 73 -7.67 4.55 -11.06
CA ASP A 73 -6.88 4.90 -12.24
C ASP A 73 -5.55 4.18 -12.49
N ARG A 74 -5.24 3.04 -11.88
CA ARG A 74 -4.14 2.18 -12.38
C ARG A 74 -4.48 0.69 -12.35
N ASP A 75 -4.59 0.10 -13.54
CA ASP A 75 -4.49 -1.35 -13.73
C ASP A 75 -3.07 -1.78 -13.34
N ILE A 76 -2.91 -2.17 -12.08
CA ILE A 76 -1.68 -2.81 -11.61
C ILE A 76 -1.78 -4.27 -11.99
N ASN A 77 -0.76 -4.81 -12.67
CA ASN A 77 -0.67 -6.24 -12.89
C ASN A 77 -0.70 -6.94 -11.53
N THR A 78 -1.82 -7.62 -11.26
CA THR A 78 -2.09 -8.30 -9.98
C THR A 78 -1.29 -9.58 -9.83
N THR A 79 -0.67 -10.05 -10.91
CA THR A 79 0.13 -11.27 -10.93
C THR A 79 1.59 -10.87 -10.73
N LEU A 80 2.18 -11.24 -9.58
CA LEU A 80 3.59 -10.95 -9.30
C LEU A 80 4.53 -11.88 -10.08
N SER A 81 4.42 -11.91 -11.41
CA SER A 81 5.20 -12.81 -12.28
C SER A 81 6.70 -12.64 -12.14
N PHE A 82 7.18 -11.45 -11.76
CA PHE A 82 8.59 -11.18 -11.45
C PHE A 82 9.10 -11.91 -10.19
N VAL A 83 8.20 -12.30 -9.29
CA VAL A 83 8.55 -13.10 -8.09
C VAL A 83 8.76 -14.55 -8.50
N SER A 84 8.00 -15.03 -9.50
CA SER A 84 8.09 -16.40 -10.02
C SER A 84 9.27 -16.64 -10.98
N CYS A 85 10.23 -15.70 -11.10
CA CYS A 85 11.37 -15.78 -12.02
C CYS A 85 12.26 -17.02 -11.84
N CYS A 86 12.13 -17.75 -10.73
CA CYS A 86 12.99 -18.89 -10.40
C CYS A 86 12.51 -20.22 -11.00
N GLY A 87 11.35 -20.27 -11.68
CA GLY A 87 10.86 -21.51 -12.31
C GLY A 87 10.30 -22.57 -11.36
N HIS A 88 10.25 -22.28 -10.06
CA HIS A 88 9.67 -23.16 -9.06
C HIS A 88 8.61 -22.43 -8.21
N PRO A 89 7.64 -23.17 -7.64
CA PRO A 89 6.65 -22.61 -6.74
C PRO A 89 7.28 -21.93 -5.52
N LEU A 90 6.96 -20.66 -5.30
CA LEU A 90 7.25 -19.93 -4.07
C LEU A 90 6.05 -19.98 -3.13
N GLU A 91 6.25 -20.35 -1.88
CA GLU A 91 5.23 -20.39 -0.85
C GLU A 91 5.44 -19.23 0.14
N LEU A 92 4.46 -18.33 0.22
CA LEU A 92 4.44 -17.22 1.20
C LEU A 92 4.20 -17.78 2.60
N LYS A 93 5.13 -17.54 3.52
CA LYS A 93 5.03 -18.02 4.91
C LYS A 93 4.75 -16.94 5.93
N ASP A 94 5.33 -15.76 5.75
CA ASP A 94 5.19 -14.66 6.70
C ASP A 94 5.42 -13.30 6.05
N CYS A 95 5.04 -12.22 6.73
CA CYS A 95 5.29 -10.85 6.30
C CYS A 95 5.58 -9.92 7.49
N SER A 96 6.54 -9.01 7.32
CA SER A 96 6.88 -8.03 8.35
C SER A 96 7.46 -6.76 7.73
N ASN A 97 6.96 -5.59 8.14
CA ASN A 97 7.45 -4.27 7.69
C ASN A 97 7.55 -4.11 6.16
N GLY A 98 6.65 -4.74 5.40
CA GLY A 98 6.67 -4.70 3.94
C GLY A 98 7.64 -5.70 3.28
N LEU A 99 8.31 -6.54 4.07
CA LEU A 99 9.06 -7.69 3.61
C LEU A 99 8.17 -8.94 3.63
N LEU A 100 8.44 -9.85 2.68
CA LEU A 100 7.74 -11.13 2.55
C LEU A 100 8.76 -12.26 2.71
N LEU A 101 8.44 -13.24 3.55
CA LEU A 101 9.18 -14.48 3.68
C LEU A 101 8.55 -15.53 2.77
N CYS A 102 9.29 -15.99 1.78
CA CYS A 102 8.86 -17.04 0.86
C CYS A 102 9.84 -18.23 0.90
N TYR A 103 9.33 -19.45 0.87
CA TYR A 103 10.13 -20.65 0.62
C TYR A 103 9.97 -21.11 -0.81
N HIS A 104 11.04 -21.68 -1.35
CA HIS A 104 11.01 -22.35 -2.63
C HIS A 104 10.72 -23.83 -2.40
N CYS A 105 9.69 -24.35 -3.05
CA CYS A 105 9.38 -25.78 -3.02
C CYS A 105 10.19 -26.48 -4.11
N ASP A 106 11.36 -27.00 -3.74
CA ASP A 106 12.07 -27.96 -4.56
C ASP A 106 11.25 -29.25 -4.64
N THR A 107 10.62 -29.48 -5.78
CA THR A 107 10.02 -30.77 -6.12
C THR A 107 11.13 -31.77 -6.50
N HIS A 108 12.01 -32.11 -5.56
CA HIS A 108 13.06 -33.11 -5.74
C HIS A 108 13.05 -34.16 -4.61
N TYR A 109 11.88 -34.74 -4.33
CA TYR A 109 11.80 -36.02 -3.63
C TYR A 109 10.64 -36.85 -4.20
N LYS A 110 10.92 -37.59 -5.25
CA LYS A 110 10.33 -38.90 -5.55
C LYS A 110 11.23 -39.68 -6.48
#